data_AF-A0A535VWQ9-F1
#
_entry.id   AF-A0A535VWQ9-F1
#
_cell.length_a   1.000
_cell.length_b   1.000
_cell.length_c   1.000
_cell.angle_alpha   90.00
_cell.angle_beta   90.00
_cell.angle_gamma   90.00
#
_symmetry.space_group_name_H-M   'P 1'
#
loop_
_entity.id
_entity.type
_entity.pdbx_description
1 polymer ?
#
loop_
_entity_poly.entity_id
_entity_poly.type
_entity_poly.pdbx_seq_one_letter_code
_entity_poly.pdbx_strand_id
1 'polypeptide(L)'
;MRIIIAPQSLKGSLTAAEAGQAIARGVRVVYPEAEIDIVPVADGGEGTVQALVDATGGELVQQTVTGPLGKPVAAFFGLLGDGRTAAIEMAACAGLPLVPLNQRDPRFTTTF
;
A
#
# COMPACT_ATOMS: atom_id res chain seq x y z
N MET A 1 22.83 6.21 18.26
CA MET A 1 22.80 5.14 17.24
C MET A 1 21.59 5.37 16.37
N ARG A 2 21.74 5.28 15.05
CA ARG A 2 20.64 5.50 14.11
C ARG A 2 20.27 4.19 13.41
N ILE A 3 18.98 3.89 13.37
CA ILE A 3 18.44 2.63 12.85
C ILE A 3 17.39 2.93 11.79
N ILE A 4 17.58 2.40 10.59
CA ILE A 4 16.57 2.43 9.53
C ILE A 4 15.77 1.13 9.61
N ILE A 5 14.46 1.24 9.74
CA ILE A 5 13.53 0.12 9.72
C ILE A 5 12.79 0.19 8.38
N ALA A 6 13.13 -0.70 7.46
CA ALA A 6 12.55 -0.74 6.11
C ALA A 6 11.77 -2.05 5.87
N PRO A 7 10.56 -2.19 6.44
CA PRO A 7 9.77 -3.40 6.36
C PRO A 7 8.88 -3.41 5.12
N GLN A 8 8.53 -4.62 4.67
CA GLN A 8 7.41 -4.87 3.76
C GLN A 8 6.15 -5.21 4.56
N SER A 9 4.98 -5.12 3.93
CA SER A 9 3.72 -5.58 4.50
C SER A 9 3.72 -7.10 4.75
N LEU A 10 3.02 -7.51 5.82
CA LEU A 10 2.67 -8.91 6.05
C LEU A 10 1.27 -9.12 5.46
N LYS A 11 1.22 -9.61 4.21
CA LYS A 11 -0.01 -9.77 3.42
C LYS A 11 -1.14 -10.41 4.24
N GLY A 12 -2.29 -9.72 4.28
CA GLY A 12 -3.47 -10.15 5.04
C GLY A 12 -3.37 -9.96 6.55
N SER A 13 -2.36 -9.26 7.06
CA SER A 13 -2.15 -9.01 8.50
C SER A 13 -1.78 -7.56 8.81
N LEU A 14 -0.54 -7.14 8.54
CA LEU A 14 -0.03 -5.80 8.88
C LEU A 14 0.43 -5.07 7.62
N THR A 15 0.13 -3.78 7.54
CA THR A 15 0.78 -2.87 6.59
C THR A 15 2.28 -2.75 6.90
N ALA A 16 3.06 -2.30 5.92
CA ALA A 16 4.49 -2.04 6.11
C ALA A 16 4.72 -0.99 7.22
N ALA A 17 3.88 0.05 7.28
CA ALA A 17 3.94 1.07 8.33
C ALA A 17 3.70 0.46 9.73
N GLU A 18 2.66 -0.36 9.89
CA GLU A 18 2.36 -1.02 11.18
C GLU A 18 3.47 -1.99 11.61
N ALA A 19 4.01 -2.76 10.67
CA ALA A 19 5.17 -3.63 10.92
C ALA A 19 6.39 -2.80 11.38
N GLY A 20 6.65 -1.66 10.72
CA GLY A 20 7.73 -0.76 11.09
C GLY A 20 7.57 -0.18 12.49
N GLN A 21 6.35 0.24 12.84
CA GLN A 21 6.03 0.71 14.19
C GLN A 21 6.19 -0.38 15.24
N ALA A 22 5.81 -1.63 14.93
CA ALA A 22 6.00 -2.76 15.83
C ALA A 22 7.48 -3.06 16.10
N ILE A 23 8.32 -3.06 15.05
CA ILE A 23 9.77 -3.25 15.18
C ILE A 23 10.37 -2.08 15.98
N ALA A 24 9.96 -0.84 15.70
CA ALA A 24 10.46 0.34 16.40
C ALA A 24 10.16 0.31 17.91
N ARG A 25 9.00 -0.21 18.31
CA ARG A 25 8.69 -0.44 19.74
C ARG A 25 9.66 -1.43 20.36
N GLY A 26 9.95 -2.55 19.69
CA GLY A 26 10.90 -3.54 20.17
C GLY A 26 12.33 -3.00 20.27
N VAL A 27 12.77 -2.23 19.28
CA VAL A 27 14.10 -1.57 19.29
C VAL A 27 14.24 -0.65 20.50
N ARG A 28 13.22 0.18 20.80
CA ARG A 28 13.27 1.12 21.92
C ARG A 28 13.31 0.46 23.30
N VAL A 29 12.87 -0.80 23.43
CA VAL A 29 13.02 -1.55 24.69
C VAL A 29 14.49 -1.79 25.03
N VAL A 30 15.35 -2.00 24.02
CA VAL A 30 16.78 -2.29 24.21
C VAL A 30 17.64 -1.04 24.04
N TYR A 31 17.26 -0.16 23.12
CA TYR A 31 17.96 1.08 22.80
C TYR A 31 17.01 2.28 22.87
N PRO A 32 16.73 2.81 24.08
CA PRO A 32 15.75 3.89 24.26
C PRO A 32 16.08 5.17 23.48
N GLU A 33 17.38 5.48 23.36
CA GLU A 33 17.91 6.68 22.70
C GLU A 33 18.24 6.47 21.21
N ALA A 34 17.75 5.38 20.60
CA ALA A 34 17.96 5.16 19.17
C ALA A 34 17.17 6.18 18.33
N GLU A 35 17.84 6.84 17.40
CA GLU A 35 17.19 7.57 16.32
C GLU A 35 16.65 6.56 15.31
N ILE A 36 15.33 6.57 15.07
CA ILE A 36 14.66 5.56 14.24
C ILE A 36 13.96 6.23 13.07
N ASP A 37 14.34 5.83 11.86
CA ASP A 37 13.63 6.16 10.63
C ASP A 37 12.84 4.93 10.17
N ILE A 38 11.52 5.04 10.06
CA ILE A 38 10.68 3.98 9.47
C ILE A 38 10.45 4.34 8.00
N VAL A 39 10.90 3.46 7.11
CA VAL A 39 10.83 3.64 5.67
C VAL A 39 10.07 2.45 5.07
N PRO A 40 8.73 2.49 5.05
CA PRO A 40 7.94 1.43 4.44
C PRO A 40 8.40 1.17 3.00
N VAL A 41 8.66 -0.09 2.66
CA VAL A 41 9.07 -0.48 1.31
C VAL A 41 8.01 -1.35 0.68
N ALA A 42 7.88 -1.22 -0.64
CA ALA A 42 7.00 -2.02 -1.45
C ALA A 42 7.74 -2.49 -2.71
N ASP A 43 7.32 -3.65 -3.22
CA ASP A 43 7.93 -4.35 -4.35
C ASP A 43 7.15 -4.16 -5.66
N GLY A 44 6.23 -3.19 -5.70
CA GLY A 44 5.27 -3.02 -6.79
C GLY A 44 3.89 -3.63 -6.49
N GLY A 45 3.74 -4.34 -5.37
CA GLY A 45 2.47 -4.86 -4.87
C GLY A 45 1.65 -3.84 -4.06
N GLU A 46 0.82 -4.36 -3.16
CA GLU A 46 -0.04 -3.57 -2.25
C GLU A 46 0.77 -2.60 -1.39
N GLY A 47 0.37 -1.33 -1.38
CA GLY A 47 0.98 -0.26 -0.59
C GLY A 47 2.14 0.47 -1.27
N THR A 48 2.46 0.13 -2.52
CA THR A 48 3.46 0.83 -3.35
C THR A 48 3.08 2.29 -3.62
N VAL A 49 1.82 2.55 -3.97
CA VAL A 49 1.29 3.89 -4.24
C VAL A 49 1.44 4.77 -3.02
N GLN A 50 1.04 4.28 -1.84
CA GLN A 50 1.17 5.03 -0.59
C GLN A 50 2.64 5.36 -0.31
N ALA A 51 3.53 4.36 -0.41
CA ALA A 51 4.96 4.57 -0.16
C ALA A 51 5.58 5.61 -1.10
N LEU A 52 5.21 5.61 -2.38
CA LEU A 52 5.71 6.58 -3.36
C LEU A 52 5.13 7.98 -3.13
N VAL A 53 3.83 8.08 -2.78
CA VAL A 53 3.19 9.36 -2.45
C VAL A 53 3.86 9.98 -1.22
N ASP A 54 4.02 9.21 -0.14
CA ASP A 54 4.65 9.67 1.10
C ASP A 54 6.10 10.11 0.88
N ALA A 55 6.86 9.33 0.10
CA ALA A 55 8.27 9.61 -0.18
C ALA A 55 8.48 10.84 -1.08
N THR A 56 7.50 11.20 -1.91
CA THR A 56 7.62 12.32 -2.87
C THR A 56 6.85 13.56 -2.46
N GLY A 57 6.05 13.52 -1.39
CA GLY A 57 5.13 14.60 -1.03
C GLY A 57 4.01 14.78 -2.06
N GLY A 58 3.60 13.67 -2.69
CA GLY A 58 2.49 13.64 -3.64
C GLY A 58 1.12 13.63 -2.97
N GLU A 59 0.10 13.25 -3.74
CA GLU A 59 -1.27 13.10 -3.25
C GLU A 59 -1.93 11.81 -3.73
N LEU A 60 -2.87 11.30 -2.93
CA LEU A 60 -3.76 10.21 -3.30
C LEU A 60 -5.03 10.76 -3.95
N VAL A 61 -5.30 10.32 -5.18
CA VAL A 61 -6.52 10.67 -5.92
C VAL A 61 -7.50 9.51 -5.84
N GLN A 62 -8.65 9.75 -5.22
CA GLN A 62 -9.73 8.78 -5.10
C GLN A 62 -10.64 8.83 -6.33
N GLN A 63 -11.06 7.66 -6.82
CA GLN A 63 -12.06 7.59 -7.89
C GLN A 63 -12.93 6.33 -7.78
N THR A 64 -14.21 6.47 -8.10
CA THR A 64 -15.12 5.35 -8.35
C THR A 64 -14.93 4.82 -9.77
N VAL A 65 -14.55 3.55 -9.88
CA VAL A 65 -14.29 2.86 -11.16
C VAL A 65 -15.05 1.54 -11.22
N THR A 66 -15.02 0.87 -12.36
CA THR A 66 -15.59 -0.48 -12.49
C THR A 66 -14.71 -1.47 -11.73
N GLY A 67 -15.32 -2.23 -10.82
CA GLY A 67 -14.66 -3.28 -10.08
C GLY A 67 -14.61 -4.60 -10.85
N PRO A 68 -13.96 -5.64 -10.29
CA PRO A 68 -13.74 -6.89 -11.00
C PRO A 68 -15.04 -7.62 -11.35
N LEU A 69 -16.15 -7.36 -10.65
CA LEU A 69 -17.46 -7.97 -10.90
C LEU A 69 -18.41 -7.05 -11.71
N GLY A 70 -17.86 -6.03 -12.38
CA GLY A 70 -18.64 -5.05 -13.16
C GLY A 70 -19.41 -4.03 -12.32
N LYS A 71 -19.27 -4.08 -10.99
CA LYS A 71 -19.92 -3.15 -10.05
C LYS A 71 -18.97 -2.00 -9.68
N PRO A 72 -19.47 -0.79 -9.43
CA PRO A 72 -18.63 0.31 -8.98
C PRO A 72 -17.88 0.00 -7.68
N VAL A 73 -16.59 0.33 -7.62
CA VAL A 73 -15.74 0.25 -6.43
C VAL A 73 -15.01 1.57 -6.22
N ALA A 74 -14.74 1.92 -4.97
CA ALA A 74 -13.84 3.03 -4.65
C ALA A 74 -12.40 2.53 -4.83
N ALA A 75 -11.66 3.17 -5.73
CA ALA A 75 -10.26 2.90 -6.01
C ALA A 75 -9.44 4.19 -5.88
N PHE A 76 -8.13 4.08 -6.06
CA PHE A 76 -7.23 5.22 -5.98
C PHE A 76 -6.00 5.02 -6.87
N PHE A 77 -5.34 6.14 -7.17
CA PHE A 77 -3.97 6.18 -7.67
C PHE A 77 -3.23 7.33 -6.99
N GLY A 78 -1.89 7.34 -7.06
CA GLY A 78 -1.07 8.41 -6.51
C GLY A 78 -0.56 9.33 -7.60
N LEU A 79 -0.67 10.65 -7.41
CA LEU A 79 0.08 11.64 -8.18
C LEU A 79 1.32 12.00 -7.36
N LEU A 80 2.52 11.76 -7.92
CA LEU A 80 3.76 12.02 -7.18
C LEU A 80 4.06 13.51 -7.10
N GLY A 81 4.96 13.90 -6.20
CA GLY A 81 5.28 15.32 -5.93
C GLY A 81 5.85 16.11 -7.11
N ASP A 82 6.20 15.45 -8.22
CA ASP A 82 6.59 16.12 -9.47
C ASP A 82 5.38 16.64 -10.29
N GLY A 83 4.16 16.28 -9.89
CA GLY A 83 2.89 16.63 -10.53
C GLY A 83 2.69 16.03 -11.92
N ARG A 84 3.54 15.09 -12.35
CA ARG A 84 3.58 14.55 -13.71
C ARG A 84 3.63 13.03 -13.77
N THR A 85 4.03 12.39 -12.68
CA THR A 85 4.12 10.93 -12.58
C THR A 85 2.95 10.39 -11.76
N ALA A 86 2.22 9.41 -12.31
CA ALA A 86 1.18 8.69 -11.60
C ALA A 86 1.66 7.28 -11.23
N ALA A 87 1.41 6.86 -9.99
CA ALA A 87 1.60 5.50 -9.52
C ALA A 87 0.23 4.80 -9.40
N ILE A 88 0.11 3.60 -9.95
CA ILE A 88 -1.14 2.85 -10.00
C ILE A 88 -0.94 1.47 -9.39
N GLU A 89 -1.85 1.11 -8.48
CA GLU A 89 -2.00 -0.26 -7.99
C GLU A 89 -3.24 -0.89 -8.60
N MET A 90 -3.06 -1.83 -9.53
CA MET A 90 -4.18 -2.52 -10.19
C MET A 90 -5.11 -3.22 -9.19
N ALA A 91 -4.57 -3.67 -8.05
CA ALA A 91 -5.36 -4.31 -7.01
C ALA A 91 -6.42 -3.38 -6.38
N ALA A 92 -6.26 -2.06 -6.47
CA ALA A 92 -7.23 -1.10 -5.94
C ALA A 92 -8.58 -1.15 -6.67
N CYS A 93 -8.60 -1.52 -7.96
CA CYS A 93 -9.83 -1.65 -8.75
C CYS A 93 -10.14 -3.08 -9.19
N ALA A 94 -9.15 -3.96 -9.32
CA ALA A 94 -9.32 -5.33 -9.82
C ALA A 94 -8.64 -6.39 -8.92
N GLY A 95 -8.43 -6.07 -7.64
CA GLY A 95 -7.75 -6.95 -6.70
C GLY A 95 -8.61 -8.11 -6.22
N LEU A 96 -7.95 -9.22 -5.88
CA LEU A 96 -8.57 -10.40 -5.28
C LEU A 96 -9.38 -10.12 -3.99
N PRO A 97 -9.02 -9.15 -3.13
CA PRO A 97 -9.83 -8.79 -1.96
C PRO A 97 -11.21 -8.21 -2.31
N LEU A 98 -11.39 -7.64 -3.51
CA LEU A 98 -12.66 -7.07 -3.97
C LEU A 98 -13.65 -8.15 -4.44
N VAL A 99 -13.22 -9.41 -4.55
CA VAL A 99 -14.04 -10.53 -5.00
C VAL A 99 -14.31 -11.49 -3.85
N PRO A 100 -15.57 -11.59 -3.36
CA PRO A 100 -15.97 -12.57 -2.36
C PRO A 100 -15.59 -13.99 -2.79
N LEU A 101 -15.18 -14.85 -1.85
CA LEU A 101 -14.68 -16.20 -2.13
C LEU A 101 -15.59 -17.02 -3.06
N ASN A 102 -16.91 -16.93 -2.89
CA ASN A 102 -17.90 -17.64 -3.68
C ASN A 102 -18.17 -17.05 -5.08
N GLN A 103 -17.52 -15.93 -5.44
CA GLN A 103 -17.66 -15.24 -6.72
C GLN A 103 -16.33 -15.14 -7.48
N ARG A 104 -15.28 -15.81 -7.01
CA ARG A 104 -13.96 -15.84 -7.66
C ARG A 104 -13.99 -16.75 -8.88
N ASP A 105 -14.38 -16.20 -10.01
CA ASP A 105 -14.30 -16.89 -11.31
C ASP A 105 -13.55 -15.99 -12.33
N PRO A 106 -12.32 -16.36 -12.72
CA PRO A 106 -11.50 -15.54 -13.61
C PRO A 106 -12.09 -15.37 -15.02
N ARG A 107 -13.12 -16.17 -15.39
CA ARG A 107 -13.81 -16.04 -16.69
C ARG A 107 -14.81 -14.89 -16.74
N PHE A 108 -15.27 -14.41 -15.57
CA PHE A 108 -16.26 -13.34 -15.46
C PHE A 108 -15.69 -12.04 -14.87
N THR A 109 -14.47 -12.07 -14.34
CA THR A 109 -13.84 -10.87 -13.78
C THR A 109 -13.28 -9.96 -14.87
N THR A 110 -13.40 -8.65 -14.67
CA THR A 110 -12.91 -7.61 -15.60
C THR A 110 -11.77 -6.78 -15.01
N THR A 111 -11.04 -6.10 -15.89
CA THR A 111 -9.95 -5.15 -15.61
C THR A 111 -10.24 -3.76 -16.18
N PHE A 112 -11.50 -3.46 -16.47
CA PHE A 112 -11.98 -2.19 -17.04
C PHE A 112 -12.03 -1.09 -15.98
#